data_AF-A0A917I764-F1
#
_entry.id   AF-A0A917I764-F1
#
_cell.length_a   1.000
_cell.length_b   1.000
_cell.length_c   1.000
_cell.angle_alpha   90.00
_cell.angle_beta   90.00
_cell.angle_gamma   90.00
#
_symmetry.space_group_name_H-M   'P 1'
#
loop_
_entity.id
_entity.type
_entity.pdbx_description
1 polymer ?
#
loop_
_entity_poly.entity_id
_entity_poly.type
_entity_poly.pdbx_seq_one_letter_code
_entity_poly.pdbx_strand_id
1 'polypeptide(L)'
;MQATETPADAPSAEAFTERGDLLGSFDIDVLSDIGAHLRLRSGARLPDEFVLKIDVNRIFAARVRWRLTRSIGVYFPDRCAKKFKPEIDHRTLALLREIESLKRDLALHRAISSV
;
A
#
# COMPACT_ATOMS: atom_id res chain seq x y z
N MET A 1 0.28 60.64 -4.44
CA MET A 1 1.11 59.81 -3.55
C MET A 1 0.24 58.63 -3.15
N GLN A 2 0.50 57.45 -3.72
CA GLN A 2 -0.25 56.22 -3.45
C GLN A 2 0.44 55.45 -2.32
N ALA A 3 -0.33 55.02 -1.32
CA ALA A 3 0.08 54.00 -0.36
C ALA A 3 -0.12 52.64 -1.01
N THR A 4 0.98 51.94 -1.25
CA THR A 4 1.00 50.58 -1.79
C THR A 4 0.61 49.61 -0.68
N GLU A 5 -0.58 49.02 -0.77
CA GLU A 5 -0.99 47.91 0.11
C GLU A 5 -0.28 46.63 -0.34
N THR A 6 0.49 46.05 0.58
CA THR A 6 1.17 44.77 0.47
C THR A 6 0.20 43.65 0.08
N PRO A 7 0.53 42.78 -0.91
CA PRO A 7 -0.35 41.69 -1.30
C PRO A 7 -0.50 40.67 -0.17
N ALA A 8 -1.71 40.12 -0.08
CA ALA A 8 -2.12 39.07 0.83
C ALA A 8 -1.10 37.92 0.87
N ASP A 9 -0.48 37.78 2.04
CA ASP A 9 0.30 36.64 2.47
C ASP A 9 -0.66 35.43 2.50
N ALA A 10 -0.70 34.68 1.39
CA ALA A 10 -1.36 33.40 1.36
C ALA A 10 -0.62 32.51 2.37
N PRO A 11 -1.29 31.88 3.36
CA PRO A 11 -0.63 30.86 4.15
C PRO A 11 -0.17 29.79 3.17
N SER A 12 1.14 29.71 3.04
CA SER A 12 1.85 28.72 2.25
C SER A 12 1.22 27.37 2.55
N ALA A 13 0.90 26.61 1.50
CA ALA A 13 0.51 25.22 1.60
C ALA A 13 1.64 24.49 2.36
N GLU A 14 1.50 24.44 3.68
CA GLU A 14 2.49 23.85 4.55
C GLU A 14 2.64 22.41 4.10
N ALA A 15 3.89 22.11 3.79
CA ALA A 15 4.40 20.85 3.33
C ALA A 15 3.60 19.68 3.91
N PHE A 16 3.06 18.86 3.01
CA PHE A 16 2.81 17.44 3.26
C PHE A 16 4.11 16.85 3.80
N THR A 17 4.27 16.95 5.12
CA THR A 17 5.43 16.43 5.81
C THR A 17 5.21 14.93 5.82
N GLU A 18 6.03 14.22 5.05
CA GLU A 18 6.13 12.76 4.98
C GLU A 18 6.58 12.13 6.33
N ARG A 19 6.07 12.62 7.46
CA ARG A 19 5.92 11.80 8.64
C ARG A 19 4.66 10.98 8.41
N GLY A 20 4.86 9.79 7.84
CA GLY A 20 3.92 8.70 8.02
C GLY A 20 3.81 8.42 9.51
N ASP A 21 3.01 9.23 10.21
CA ASP A 21 2.51 8.91 11.54
C ASP A 21 1.79 7.59 11.38
N LEU A 22 2.47 6.50 11.78
CA LEU A 22 1.83 5.23 12.01
C LEU A 22 0.84 5.49 13.15
N LEU A 23 -0.38 5.88 12.79
CA LEU A 23 -1.50 6.15 13.69
C LEU A 23 -1.91 4.83 14.35
N GLY A 24 -1.11 4.40 15.32
CA GLY A 24 -1.32 3.16 16.05
C GLY A 24 -0.91 1.89 15.30
N SER A 25 -0.56 0.87 16.08
CA SER A 25 -0.52 -0.50 15.60
C SER A 25 -1.93 -1.10 15.69
N PHE A 26 -2.35 -1.78 14.64
CA PHE A 26 -3.62 -2.49 14.57
C PHE A 26 -3.36 -3.91 14.07
N ASP A 27 -4.24 -4.83 14.46
CA ASP A 27 -4.27 -6.18 13.93
C ASP A 27 -5.43 -6.26 12.92
N ILE A 28 -5.23 -6.94 11.79
CA ILE A 28 -6.25 -7.09 10.76
C ILE A 28 -6.96 -8.42 11.00
N ASP A 29 -8.23 -8.37 11.41
CA ASP A 29 -9.04 -9.56 11.68
C ASP A 29 -9.65 -10.11 10.37
N VAL A 30 -10.13 -9.21 9.51
CA VAL A 30 -10.73 -9.55 8.21
C VAL A 30 -10.27 -8.55 7.16
N LEU A 31 -9.88 -9.04 5.99
CA LEU A 31 -9.52 -8.22 4.82
C LEU A 31 -10.29 -8.71 3.59
N SER A 32 -10.87 -7.76 2.85
CA SER A 32 -11.55 -7.99 1.58
C SER A 32 -11.23 -6.87 0.61
N ASP A 33 -11.58 -7.04 -0.67
CA ASP A 33 -11.35 -6.02 -1.71
C ASP A 33 -12.16 -4.73 -1.50
N ILE A 34 -13.20 -4.77 -0.65
CA ILE A 34 -14.09 -3.64 -0.39
C ILE A 34 -13.89 -3.01 1.00
N GLY A 35 -13.09 -3.64 1.87
CA GLY A 35 -12.92 -3.14 3.23
C GLY A 35 -12.19 -4.10 4.16
N ALA A 36 -11.96 -3.66 5.39
CA ALA A 36 -11.29 -4.43 6.43
C ALA A 36 -11.93 -4.24 7.80
N HIS A 37 -11.75 -5.23 8.66
CA HIS A 37 -12.02 -5.15 10.10
C HIS A 37 -10.67 -5.05 10.82
N LEU A 38 -10.45 -3.92 11.49
CA LEU A 38 -9.22 -3.61 12.18
C LEU A 38 -9.46 -3.66 13.69
N ARG A 39 -8.60 -4.38 14.40
CA ARG A 39 -8.55 -4.39 15.86
C ARG A 39 -7.53 -3.36 16.33
N LEU A 40 -7.98 -2.41 17.13
CA LEU A 40 -7.15 -1.34 17.65
C LEU A 40 -6.38 -1.83 18.88
N ARG A 41 -5.05 -1.65 18.88
CA ARG A 41 -4.29 -1.80 20.12
C ARG A 41 -4.56 -0.60 21.05
N SER A 42 -4.45 -0.84 22.35
CA SER A 42 -4.94 0.08 23.40
C SER A 42 -4.56 1.55 23.14
N GLY A 43 -5.54 2.43 23.16
CA GLY A 43 -5.36 3.88 23.03
C GLY A 43 -5.26 4.40 21.59
N ALA A 44 -5.23 3.55 20.57
CA ALA A 44 -5.22 4.01 19.18
C ALA A 44 -6.59 4.62 18.81
N ARG A 45 -6.58 5.88 18.37
CA ARG A 45 -7.71 6.54 17.72
C ARG A 45 -7.34 6.86 16.29
N LEU A 46 -8.06 6.26 15.35
CA LEU A 46 -7.91 6.54 13.93
C LEU A 46 -8.95 7.59 13.49
N PRO A 47 -8.55 8.54 12.62
CA PRO A 47 -9.47 9.50 12.03
C PRO A 47 -10.55 8.80 11.17
N ASP A 48 -11.58 9.55 10.76
CA ASP A 48 -12.66 9.01 9.91
C ASP A 48 -12.16 8.53 8.54
N GLU A 49 -11.14 9.19 8.01
CA GLU A 49 -10.50 8.86 6.73
C GLU A 49 -8.99 8.79 6.93
N PHE A 50 -8.37 7.73 6.41
CA PHE A 50 -6.93 7.51 6.51
C PHE A 50 -6.43 6.59 5.39
N VAL A 51 -5.12 6.53 5.22
CA VAL A 51 -4.48 5.56 4.32
C VAL A 51 -4.08 4.32 5.11
N LEU A 52 -4.65 3.17 4.74
CA LEU A 52 -4.32 1.88 5.31
C LEU A 52 -3.21 1.22 4.48
N LYS A 53 -2.02 1.10 5.07
CA LYS A 53 -0.89 0.35 4.50
C LYS A 53 -0.80 -1.01 5.18
N ILE A 54 -0.99 -2.08 4.41
CA ILE A 54 -0.92 -3.47 4.92
C ILE A 54 0.48 -4.05 4.67
N ASP A 55 1.01 -3.83 3.46
CA ASP A 55 2.37 -4.20 3.07
C ASP A 55 2.88 -3.24 1.97
N VAL A 56 4.02 -3.57 1.36
CA VAL A 56 4.66 -2.75 0.32
C VAL A 56 3.78 -2.60 -0.94
N ASN A 57 2.90 -3.57 -1.21
CA ASN A 57 2.09 -3.64 -2.43
C ASN A 57 0.61 -3.30 -2.19
N ARG A 58 0.16 -3.24 -0.94
CA ARG A 58 -1.24 -3.07 -0.57
C ARG A 58 -1.44 -1.82 0.29
N ILE A 59 -1.81 -0.74 -0.41
CA ILE A 59 -2.12 0.57 0.17
C ILE A 59 -3.53 0.95 -0.28
N PHE A 60 -4.40 1.27 0.67
CA PHE A 60 -5.80 1.62 0.43
C PHE A 60 -6.14 2.96 1.06
N ALA A 61 -6.91 3.80 0.37
CA ALA A 61 -7.69 4.81 1.05
C ALA A 61 -8.79 4.10 1.85
N ALA A 62 -8.91 4.38 3.13
CA ALA A 62 -9.83 3.73 4.05
C ALA A 62 -10.71 4.76 4.74
N ARG A 63 -12.01 4.49 4.78
CA ARG A 63 -13.00 5.30 5.48
C ARG A 63 -13.71 4.48 6.52
N VAL A 64 -13.78 4.99 7.75
CA VAL A 64 -14.45 4.32 8.86
C VAL A 64 -15.95 4.26 8.59
N ARG A 65 -16.49 3.05 8.62
CA ARG A 65 -17.92 2.78 8.47
C ARG A 65 -18.61 2.61 9.82
N TRP A 66 -17.94 1.99 10.78
CA TRP A 66 -18.43 1.82 12.14
C TRP A 66 -17.28 1.69 13.13
N ARG A 67 -17.55 1.99 14.40
CA ARG A 67 -16.59 1.91 15.50
C ARG A 67 -17.17 1.13 16.67
N LEU A 68 -16.34 0.28 17.25
CA LEU A 68 -16.55 -0.37 18.54
C LEU A 68 -15.38 -0.04 19.46
N THR A 69 -15.49 -0.38 20.74
CA THR A 69 -14.52 -0.02 21.79
C THR A 69 -13.07 -0.40 21.46
N ARG A 70 -12.84 -1.51 20.73
CA ARG A 70 -11.51 -2.01 20.38
C ARG A 70 -11.36 -2.39 18.90
N SER A 71 -12.31 -2.02 18.06
CA SER A 71 -12.24 -2.38 16.65
C SER A 71 -13.03 -1.43 15.78
N ILE A 72 -12.63 -1.32 14.53
CA ILE A 72 -13.30 -0.49 13.53
C ILE A 72 -13.50 -1.29 12.24
N GLY A 73 -14.63 -1.04 11.59
CA GLY A 73 -14.85 -1.48 10.22
C GLY A 73 -14.53 -0.33 9.28
N VAL A 74 -13.70 -0.60 8.28
CA VAL A 74 -13.36 0.36 7.23
C VAL A 74 -13.84 -0.14 5.87
N TYR A 75 -14.25 0.80 5.03
CA TYR A 75 -14.58 0.59 3.62
C TYR A 75 -13.52 1.25 2.74
N PHE A 76 -13.22 0.63 1.60
CA PHE A 76 -12.26 1.14 0.61
C PHE A 76 -13.03 1.81 -0.54
N PRO A 77 -13.17 3.16 -0.53
CA PRO A 77 -13.94 3.88 -1.56
C PRO A 77 -13.34 3.75 -2.95
N ASP A 78 -12.02 3.80 -3.03
CA ASP A 78 -11.30 3.47 -4.24
C ASP A 78 -11.08 1.95 -4.25
N ARG A 79 -11.83 1.20 -5.08
CA ARG A 79 -11.62 -0.24 -5.32
C ARG A 79 -10.29 -0.57 -6.01
N CYS A 80 -9.30 0.28 -5.82
CA CYS A 80 -7.95 0.15 -6.31
C CYS A 80 -7.02 0.08 -5.11
N ALA A 81 -6.70 -1.15 -4.67
CA ALA A 81 -5.28 -1.45 -4.68
C ALA A 81 -4.85 -1.10 -6.10
N LYS A 82 -4.06 -0.03 -6.30
CA LYS A 82 -3.34 0.09 -7.56
C LYS A 82 -2.75 -1.29 -7.75
N LYS A 83 -3.26 -2.09 -8.71
CA LYS A 83 -2.59 -3.31 -9.12
C LYS A 83 -1.26 -2.77 -9.57
N PHE A 84 -0.27 -2.89 -8.69
CA PHE A 84 1.10 -2.58 -9.01
C PHE A 84 1.33 -3.51 -10.19
N LYS A 85 1.29 -2.95 -11.42
CA LYS A 85 1.90 -3.64 -12.54
C LYS A 85 3.35 -3.66 -12.09
N PRO A 86 3.94 -4.80 -11.71
CA PRO A 86 5.38 -4.84 -11.66
C PRO A 86 5.78 -4.40 -13.07
N GLU A 87 6.42 -3.24 -13.17
CA GLU A 87 7.17 -2.90 -14.36
C GLU A 87 8.29 -3.92 -14.35
N ILE A 88 8.02 -5.08 -14.94
CA ILE A 88 8.99 -6.16 -15.00
C ILE A 88 10.07 -5.60 -15.91
N ASP A 89 11.10 -5.07 -15.27
CA ASP A 89 12.27 -4.54 -15.94
C ASP A 89 12.78 -5.60 -16.94
N HIS A 90 13.27 -5.15 -18.09
CA HIS A 90 13.78 -6.04 -19.14
C HIS A 90 14.84 -7.02 -18.60
N ARG A 91 15.59 -6.60 -17.59
CA ARG A 91 16.55 -7.43 -16.86
C ARG A 91 15.89 -8.59 -16.10
N THR A 92 14.75 -8.36 -15.47
CA THR A 92 13.97 -9.39 -14.77
C THR A 92 13.36 -10.39 -15.75
N LEU A 93 12.91 -9.92 -16.92
CA LEU A 93 12.44 -10.80 -18.00
C LEU A 93 13.57 -11.68 -18.57
N ALA A 94 14.77 -11.13 -18.72
CA ALA A 94 15.94 -11.89 -19.18
C ALA A 94 16.31 -13.00 -18.18
N LEU A 95 16.33 -12.69 -16.89
CA LEU A 95 16.61 -13.65 -15.82
C LEU A 95 15.57 -14.78 -15.77
N LEU A 96 14.29 -14.47 -15.93
CA LEU A 96 13.23 -15.48 -15.95
C LEU A 96 13.38 -16.44 -17.14
N ARG A 97 13.77 -15.92 -18.32
CA ARG A 97 14.04 -16.76 -19.49
C ARG A 97 15.26 -17.66 -19.31
N GLU A 98 16.31 -17.14 -18.68
CA GLU A 98 17.52 -17.91 -18.38
C GLU A 98 17.23 -19.05 -17.40
N ILE A 99 16.41 -18.79 -16.36
CA ILE A 99 15.93 -19.82 -15.43
C ILE A 99 15.12 -20.90 -16.16
N GLU A 100 14.25 -20.52 -17.10
CA GLU A 100 13.50 -21.49 -17.89
C GLU A 100 14.40 -22.33 -18.81
N SER A 101 15.43 -21.73 -19.40
CA SER A 101 16.43 -22.45 -20.20
C SER A 101 17.18 -23.47 -19.33
N LEU A 102 17.71 -23.03 -18.18
CA LEU A 102 18.44 -23.90 -17.26
C LEU A 102 17.55 -25.04 -16.72
N LYS A 103 16.26 -24.79 -16.49
CA LYS A 103 15.31 -25.85 -16.11
C LYS A 103 15.14 -26.90 -17.20
N ARG A 104 15.08 -26.50 -18.48
CA ARG A 104 14.99 -27.42 -19.61
C ARG A 104 16.28 -28.22 -19.78
N ASP A 105 17.43 -27.57 -19.71
CA ASP A 105 18.74 -28.22 -19.82
C ASP A 105 18.94 -29.24 -18.69
N LEU A 106 18.51 -28.90 -17.47
CA LEU A 106 18.57 -29.82 -16.33
C LEU A 106 17.59 -30.99 -16.46
N ALA A 107 16.39 -30.76 -17.03
CA ALA A 107 15.45 -31.84 -17.32
C ALA A 107 15.99 -32.79 -18.41
N LEU A 108 16.62 -32.24 -19.46
CA LEU A 108 17.30 -33.01 -20.51
C LEU A 108 18.46 -33.82 -19.93
N HIS A 109 19.33 -33.21 -19.12
CA HIS A 109 20.43 -33.92 -18.46
C HIS A 109 19.95 -35.03 -17.52
N ARG A 110 18.84 -34.84 -16.80
CA ARG A 110 18.23 -35.89 -15.96
C ARG A 110 17.66 -37.04 -16.79
N ALA A 111 17.06 -36.75 -17.94
CA ALA A 111 16.58 -37.80 -18.85
C ALA A 111 17.73 -38.62 -19.46
N ILE A 112 18.88 -37.99 -19.71
CA ILE A 112 20.08 -38.64 -20.25
C ILE A 112 20.86 -39.41 -19.18
N SER A 113 20.91 -38.91 -17.94
CA SER A 113 21.67 -39.53 -16.82
C SER A 113 20.89 -40.62 -16.07
N SER A 114 19.68 -40.98 -16.53
CA SER A 114 18.84 -42.06 -15.98
C SER A 114 19.02 -43.38 -16.75
N VAL A 115 20.11 -43.53 -17.51
CA VAL A 115 20.52 -44.77 -18.19
C VAL A 115 21.72 -45.37 -17.48
#